data_AF-A0AB39Q6I6-F1
#
_entry.id   AF-A0AB39Q6I6-F1
#
_cell.length_a   1.000
_cell.length_b   1.000
_cell.length_c   1.000
_cell.angle_alpha   90.00
_cell.angle_beta   90.00
_cell.angle_gamma   90.00
#
_symmetry.space_group_name_H-M   'P 1'
#
loop_
_entity.id
_entity.type
_entity.pdbx_description
1 polymer ?
#
loop_
_entity_poly.entity_id
_entity_poly.type
_entity_poly.pdbx_seq_one_letter_code
_entity_poly.pdbx_strand_id
1 'polypeptide(L)'
;MSVLRPRRSLRGISAAVALLALGAAGCSDVSDAVDSAKDGAKKVARQRSVFSLEIGDCYNPNTKGEGEEVLVEIVPCAEGHTGQVVADFKIDDKASYPGDDAISAIADERCPVEAGKFAPDTWALPKGVAIFYYTPTKESWATGDRAVTCTYNKESGTFTGSLDADAKSFKPEQSTFLKGSNAVYDALWANQSDKDVEEDLAAYKAQAKAVSSALDAHLEGLKGIEGAEVGKLREQLKKAAGHWKAAANAADADAFYIAYDPAFTGIDPSKTVAARKELGLATTVPADEAEVWAA
;
A
#
# COMPACT_ATOMS: atom_id res chain seq x y z
N MET A 1 -5.21 13.03 -43.69
CA MET A 1 -6.35 12.26 -44.26
C MET A 1 -7.35 12.05 -43.15
N SER A 2 -8.35 12.92 -43.12
CA SER A 2 -9.37 12.97 -42.09
C SER A 2 -10.41 11.87 -42.31
N VAL A 3 -10.65 11.04 -41.30
CA VAL A 3 -11.84 10.19 -41.25
C VAL A 3 -12.58 10.54 -39.96
N LEU A 4 -13.46 11.54 -40.07
CA LEU A 4 -14.56 11.71 -39.13
C LEU A 4 -15.53 10.54 -39.29
N ARG A 5 -15.94 9.93 -38.18
CA ARG A 5 -17.16 9.13 -38.11
C ARG A 5 -18.00 9.53 -36.89
N PRO A 6 -19.33 9.40 -36.98
CA PRO A 6 -20.27 10.37 -36.46
C PRO A 6 -20.77 10.08 -35.05
N ARG A 7 -21.04 11.16 -34.30
CA ARG A 7 -21.85 11.16 -33.07
C ARG A 7 -23.26 10.65 -33.38
N ARG A 8 -23.65 9.53 -32.79
CA ARG A 8 -25.05 9.06 -32.81
C ARG A 8 -25.79 9.61 -31.60
N SER A 9 -26.81 10.40 -31.88
CA SER A 9 -27.77 10.95 -30.92
C SER A 9 -28.49 9.83 -30.15
N LEU A 10 -28.51 9.94 -28.82
CA LEU A 10 -29.42 9.22 -27.93
C LEU A 10 -30.85 9.74 -28.14
N ARG A 11 -31.57 9.15 -29.10
CA ARG A 11 -33.02 9.25 -29.20
C ARG A 11 -33.59 7.88 -29.53
N GLY A 12 -34.35 7.34 -28.56
CA GLY A 12 -35.34 6.28 -28.78
C GLY A 12 -34.78 4.87 -28.90
N ILE A 13 -34.61 4.19 -27.77
CA ILE A 13 -34.79 2.73 -27.74
C ILE A 13 -35.98 2.48 -26.80
N SER A 14 -37.12 2.20 -27.43
CA SER A 14 -38.34 1.73 -26.80
C SER A 14 -38.03 0.49 -25.96
N ALA A 15 -38.47 0.49 -24.70
CA ALA A 15 -38.47 -0.69 -23.85
C ALA A 15 -39.42 -1.74 -24.45
N ALA A 16 -38.86 -2.70 -25.19
CA ALA A 16 -39.55 -3.93 -25.52
C ALA A 16 -39.31 -4.93 -24.37
N VAL A 17 -40.20 -4.92 -23.38
CA VAL A 17 -40.27 -5.98 -22.39
C VAL A 17 -40.87 -7.21 -23.07
N ALA A 18 -40.01 -8.12 -23.52
CA ALA A 18 -40.43 -9.44 -23.98
C ALA A 18 -40.79 -10.29 -22.74
N LEU A 19 -42.09 -10.40 -22.44
CA LEU A 19 -42.61 -11.41 -21.52
C LEU A 19 -42.43 -12.79 -22.18
N LEU A 20 -41.32 -13.45 -21.87
CA LEU A 20 -41.09 -14.85 -22.23
C LEU A 20 -42.02 -15.74 -21.39
N ALA A 21 -42.95 -16.42 -22.07
CA ALA A 21 -43.80 -17.43 -21.48
C ALA A 21 -42.96 -18.64 -21.04
N LEU A 22 -43.03 -18.97 -19.76
CA LEU A 22 -42.37 -20.12 -19.13
C LEU A 22 -42.93 -21.43 -19.68
N GLY A 23 -42.13 -22.12 -20.49
CA GLY A 23 -42.28 -23.55 -20.76
C GLY A 23 -41.64 -24.35 -19.63
N ALA A 24 -42.37 -25.32 -19.09
CA ALA A 24 -41.95 -26.16 -17.97
C ALA A 24 -40.66 -26.94 -18.26
N ALA A 25 -39.54 -26.46 -17.73
CA ALA A 25 -38.29 -27.19 -17.54
C ALA A 25 -37.67 -26.72 -16.21
N GLY A 26 -37.28 -27.67 -15.36
CA GLY A 26 -36.47 -27.51 -14.14
C GLY A 26 -36.66 -26.25 -13.28
N CYS A 27 -37.32 -26.35 -12.12
CA CYS A 27 -37.37 -25.26 -11.13
C CYS A 27 -35.99 -24.76 -10.66
N SER A 28 -34.91 -25.51 -10.90
CA SER A 28 -33.53 -25.10 -10.62
C SER A 28 -32.98 -24.08 -11.62
N ASP A 29 -33.33 -24.19 -12.91
CA ASP A 29 -32.72 -23.35 -13.94
C ASP A 29 -33.31 -21.92 -13.95
N VAL A 30 -34.57 -21.80 -13.52
CA VAL A 30 -35.24 -20.50 -13.36
C VAL A 30 -34.76 -19.77 -12.11
N SER A 31 -34.48 -20.47 -11.01
CA SER A 31 -33.92 -19.83 -9.81
C SER A 31 -32.52 -19.29 -10.07
N ASP A 32 -31.67 -20.08 -10.72
CA ASP A 32 -30.29 -19.68 -11.03
C ASP A 32 -30.24 -18.50 -12.00
N ALA A 33 -31.17 -18.44 -12.96
CA ALA A 33 -31.31 -17.31 -13.88
C ALA A 33 -31.79 -16.03 -13.16
N VAL A 34 -32.73 -16.16 -12.22
CA VAL A 34 -33.22 -15.03 -11.41
C VAL A 34 -32.13 -14.51 -10.48
N ASP A 35 -31.37 -15.39 -9.83
CA ASP A 35 -30.28 -15.00 -8.94
C ASP A 35 -29.15 -14.32 -9.72
N SER A 36 -28.78 -14.87 -10.88
CA SER A 36 -27.80 -14.24 -11.80
C SER A 36 -28.24 -12.85 -12.27
N ALA A 37 -29.53 -12.66 -12.57
CA ALA A 37 -30.06 -11.36 -12.95
C ALA A 37 -30.04 -10.35 -11.78
N LYS A 38 -30.30 -10.84 -10.56
CA LYS A 38 -30.29 -10.04 -9.33
C LYS A 38 -28.87 -9.60 -8.97
N ASP A 39 -27.89 -10.49 -9.11
CA ASP A 39 -26.48 -10.19 -8.91
C ASP A 39 -25.96 -9.19 -9.95
N GLY A 40 -26.36 -9.37 -11.22
CA GLY A 40 -26.07 -8.39 -12.28
C GLY A 40 -26.61 -7.00 -11.96
N ALA A 41 -27.87 -6.90 -11.51
CA ALA A 41 -28.47 -5.63 -11.11
C ALA A 41 -27.78 -5.00 -9.89
N LYS A 42 -27.40 -5.82 -8.90
CA LYS A 42 -26.66 -5.41 -7.71
C LYS A 42 -25.29 -4.83 -8.08
N LYS A 43 -24.55 -5.49 -8.98
CA LYS A 43 -23.25 -5.02 -9.47
C LYS A 43 -23.35 -3.68 -10.20
N VAL A 44 -24.36 -3.50 -11.05
CA VAL A 44 -24.60 -2.23 -11.76
C VAL A 44 -24.92 -1.09 -10.77
N ALA A 45 -25.75 -1.35 -9.76
CA ALA A 45 -26.10 -0.36 -8.75
C ALA A 45 -24.91 0.08 -7.87
N ARG A 46 -23.90 -0.78 -7.74
CA ARG A 46 -22.67 -0.57 -6.97
C ARG A 46 -21.55 0.11 -7.76
N GLN A 47 -21.76 0.40 -9.05
CA GLN A 47 -20.74 1.09 -9.84
C GLN A 47 -20.55 2.52 -9.36
N ARG A 48 -19.30 2.89 -9.10
CA ARG A 48 -18.89 4.24 -8.72
C ARG A 48 -17.68 4.66 -9.55
N SER A 49 -17.54 5.96 -9.70
CA SER A 49 -16.38 6.54 -10.34
C SER A 49 -15.14 6.31 -9.49
N VAL A 50 -13.98 6.05 -10.09
CA VAL A 50 -12.70 6.06 -9.35
C VAL A 50 -12.45 7.41 -8.67
N PHE A 51 -12.98 8.50 -9.25
CA PHE A 51 -12.90 9.86 -8.69
C PHE A 51 -13.81 10.09 -7.47
N SER A 52 -14.69 9.15 -7.14
CA SER A 52 -15.58 9.24 -5.97
C SER A 52 -15.21 8.25 -4.87
N LEU A 53 -14.04 7.64 -4.94
CA LEU A 53 -13.53 6.73 -3.94
C LEU A 53 -13.14 7.49 -2.67
N GLU A 54 -13.60 7.01 -1.53
CA GLU A 54 -13.31 7.56 -0.20
C GLU A 54 -12.43 6.60 0.60
N ILE A 55 -11.62 7.13 1.53
CA ILE A 55 -10.80 6.31 2.43
C ILE A 55 -11.68 5.29 3.15
N GLY A 56 -11.27 4.02 3.11
CA GLY A 56 -11.99 2.89 3.68
C GLY A 56 -12.88 2.13 2.69
N ASP A 57 -13.16 2.68 1.50
CA ASP A 57 -13.97 2.01 0.49
C ASP A 57 -13.31 0.72 0.01
N CYS A 58 -14.05 -0.39 0.12
CA CYS A 58 -13.68 -1.69 -0.44
C CYS A 58 -14.30 -1.85 -1.82
N TYR A 59 -13.51 -2.28 -2.80
CA TYR A 59 -13.93 -2.27 -4.20
C TYR A 59 -13.34 -3.42 -5.02
N ASN A 60 -13.99 -3.66 -6.16
CA ASN A 60 -13.51 -4.54 -7.23
C ASN A 60 -13.39 -3.73 -8.53
N PRO A 61 -12.20 -3.67 -9.16
CA PRO A 61 -12.04 -3.05 -10.46
C PRO A 61 -12.79 -3.85 -11.53
N ASN A 62 -13.28 -3.18 -12.56
CA ASN A 62 -13.95 -3.87 -13.67
C ASN A 62 -12.94 -4.42 -14.67
N THR A 63 -11.76 -3.81 -14.77
CA THR A 63 -10.65 -4.32 -15.57
C THR A 63 -9.60 -5.01 -14.69
N LYS A 64 -8.79 -5.88 -15.31
CA LYS A 64 -7.65 -6.51 -14.64
C LYS A 64 -6.37 -5.88 -15.19
N GLY A 65 -5.50 -5.39 -14.32
CA GLY A 65 -4.21 -4.82 -14.69
C GLY A 65 -4.20 -3.29 -14.83
N GLU A 66 -3.13 -2.77 -15.42
CA GLU A 66 -2.91 -1.34 -15.62
C GLU A 66 -3.76 -0.78 -16.79
N GLY A 67 -4.38 0.37 -16.58
CA GLY A 67 -5.19 1.04 -17.60
C GLY A 67 -6.11 2.12 -17.01
N GLU A 68 -6.81 2.84 -17.89
CA GLU A 68 -7.82 3.84 -17.49
C GLU A 68 -9.06 3.14 -16.93
N GLU A 69 -9.12 2.96 -15.60
CA GLU A 69 -10.31 2.49 -14.89
C GLU A 69 -11.19 3.71 -14.57
N VAL A 70 -12.37 3.80 -15.18
CA VAL A 70 -13.30 4.92 -14.93
C VAL A 70 -14.32 4.57 -13.84
N LEU A 71 -14.70 3.28 -13.76
CA LEU A 71 -15.71 2.80 -12.83
C LEU A 71 -15.19 1.58 -12.08
N VAL A 72 -15.56 1.45 -10.81
CA VAL A 72 -15.31 0.27 -9.98
C VAL A 72 -16.59 -0.15 -9.26
N GLU A 73 -16.69 -1.41 -8.87
CA GLU A 73 -17.76 -1.90 -8.02
C GLU A 73 -17.42 -1.69 -6.55
N ILE A 74 -18.16 -0.83 -5.84
CA ILE A 74 -18.02 -0.69 -4.39
C ILE A 74 -18.79 -1.80 -3.67
N VAL A 75 -18.15 -2.49 -2.75
CA VAL A 75 -18.73 -3.61 -1.99
C VAL A 75 -18.47 -3.44 -0.49
N PRO A 76 -19.33 -3.99 0.38
CA PRO A 76 -19.01 -4.07 1.80
C PRO A 76 -17.71 -4.83 2.01
N CYS A 77 -16.82 -4.35 2.89
CA CYS A 77 -15.54 -5.02 3.15
C CYS A 77 -15.70 -6.46 3.69
N ALA A 78 -16.86 -6.81 4.26
CA ALA A 78 -17.17 -8.19 4.67
C ALA A 78 -17.39 -9.14 3.47
N GLU A 79 -17.70 -8.59 2.29
CA GLU A 79 -17.74 -9.32 1.02
C GLU A 79 -16.33 -9.40 0.41
N GLY A 80 -16.11 -10.39 -0.46
CA GLY A 80 -14.82 -10.55 -1.16
C GLY A 80 -14.53 -9.34 -2.06
N HIS A 81 -13.38 -8.71 -1.85
CA HIS A 81 -12.92 -7.58 -2.65
C HIS A 81 -11.44 -7.70 -3.00
N THR A 82 -11.01 -6.98 -4.03
CA THR A 82 -9.61 -6.95 -4.45
C THR A 82 -8.86 -5.75 -3.91
N GLY A 83 -9.57 -4.68 -3.54
CA GLY A 83 -8.95 -3.41 -3.20
C GLY A 83 -9.63 -2.67 -2.07
N GLN A 84 -8.85 -1.92 -1.30
CA GLN A 84 -9.36 -0.94 -0.34
C GLN A 84 -8.61 0.38 -0.48
N VAL A 85 -9.35 1.50 -0.46
CA VAL A 85 -8.78 2.84 -0.45
C VAL A 85 -8.23 3.15 0.93
N VAL A 86 -6.97 3.59 1.00
CA VAL A 86 -6.26 3.77 2.27
C VAL A 86 -5.83 5.21 2.53
N ALA A 87 -5.72 6.00 1.46
CA ALA A 87 -5.42 7.42 1.57
C ALA A 87 -5.87 8.16 0.31
N ASP A 88 -6.11 9.45 0.47
CA ASP A 88 -6.23 10.41 -0.62
C ASP A 88 -5.42 11.66 -0.29
N PHE A 89 -4.79 12.24 -1.31
CA PHE A 89 -4.17 13.55 -1.19
C PHE A 89 -4.21 14.32 -2.50
N LYS A 90 -3.97 15.62 -2.45
CA LYS A 90 -3.88 16.47 -3.64
C LYS A 90 -2.44 16.86 -3.91
N ILE A 91 -2.05 16.81 -5.18
CA ILE A 91 -0.81 17.42 -5.65
C ILE A 91 -0.99 18.93 -5.64
N ASP A 92 0.02 19.65 -5.14
CA ASP A 92 0.01 21.11 -5.10
C ASP A 92 -0.32 21.70 -6.49
N ASP A 93 -1.14 22.74 -6.51
CA ASP A 93 -1.74 23.25 -7.75
C ASP A 93 -0.69 23.89 -8.66
N LYS A 94 -0.12 23.07 -9.55
CA LYS A 94 0.66 23.53 -10.70
C LYS A 94 -0.30 23.89 -11.82
N ALA A 95 -0.14 25.09 -12.38
CA ALA A 95 -0.97 25.56 -13.49
C ALA A 95 -0.91 24.66 -14.73
N SER A 96 0.22 23.96 -14.94
CA SER A 96 0.42 23.00 -16.02
C SER A 96 0.52 21.57 -15.49
N TYR A 97 -0.02 20.63 -16.26
CA TYR A 97 0.13 19.20 -16.01
C TYR A 97 1.63 18.81 -15.96
N PRO A 98 2.13 18.24 -14.85
CA PRO A 98 3.55 17.97 -14.67
C PRO A 98 4.06 16.75 -15.46
N GLY A 99 3.17 15.92 -16.02
CA GLY A 99 3.50 14.65 -16.68
C GLY A 99 3.24 13.45 -15.78
N ASP A 100 2.94 12.30 -16.38
CA ASP A 100 2.62 11.05 -15.66
C ASP A 100 3.78 10.63 -14.74
N ASP A 101 5.03 10.60 -15.25
CA ASP A 101 6.21 10.18 -14.48
C ASP A 101 6.41 11.02 -13.21
N ALA A 102 6.19 12.34 -13.30
CA ALA A 102 6.34 13.24 -12.17
C ALA A 102 5.23 13.03 -11.13
N ILE A 103 4.04 12.61 -11.55
CA ILE A 103 2.91 12.30 -10.67
C ILE A 103 3.13 10.95 -10.00
N SER A 104 3.55 9.93 -10.76
CA SER A 104 3.87 8.61 -10.23
C SER A 104 4.99 8.71 -9.19
N ALA A 105 6.05 9.48 -9.43
CA ALA A 105 7.10 9.70 -8.44
C ALA A 105 6.57 10.30 -7.11
N ILE A 106 5.60 11.22 -7.18
CA ILE A 106 4.95 11.77 -5.98
C ILE A 106 4.09 10.70 -5.29
N ALA A 107 3.37 9.87 -6.05
CA ALA A 107 2.55 8.79 -5.51
C ALA A 107 3.41 7.68 -4.87
N ASP A 108 4.50 7.27 -5.52
CA ASP A 108 5.47 6.29 -5.02
C ASP A 108 6.11 6.75 -3.71
N GLU A 109 6.34 8.06 -3.53
CA GLU A 109 6.86 8.62 -2.28
C GLU A 109 5.79 8.66 -1.18
N ARG A 110 4.57 9.13 -1.50
CA ARG A 110 3.56 9.44 -0.46
C ARG A 110 2.64 8.28 -0.12
N CYS A 111 2.25 7.46 -1.09
CA CYS A 111 1.28 6.39 -0.85
C CYS A 111 1.76 5.35 0.17
N PRO A 112 3.03 4.88 0.17
CA PRO A 112 3.54 3.99 1.21
C PRO A 112 3.41 4.58 2.61
N VAL A 113 3.75 5.86 2.78
CA VAL A 113 3.68 6.55 4.07
C VAL A 113 2.24 6.67 4.56
N GLU A 114 1.30 7.09 3.70
CA GLU A 114 -0.10 7.24 4.09
C GLU A 114 -0.79 5.89 4.30
N ALA A 115 -0.50 4.89 3.45
CA ALA A 115 -1.01 3.52 3.61
C ALA A 115 -0.54 2.87 4.93
N GLY A 116 0.70 3.15 5.34
CA GLY A 116 1.24 2.73 6.64
C GLY A 116 0.54 3.37 7.84
N LYS A 117 -0.11 4.53 7.69
CA LYS A 117 -0.96 5.11 8.76
C LYS A 117 -2.29 4.37 8.88
N PHE A 118 -2.86 3.97 7.74
CA PHE A 118 -4.12 3.22 7.69
C PHE A 118 -3.96 1.78 8.18
N ALA A 119 -2.87 1.10 7.80
CA ALA A 119 -2.51 -0.24 8.25
C ALA A 119 -1.06 -0.28 8.80
N PRO A 120 -0.84 0.14 10.06
CA PRO A 120 0.49 0.21 10.68
C PRO A 120 1.20 -1.13 10.84
N ASP A 121 0.45 -2.23 10.92
CA ASP A 121 1.01 -3.59 10.91
C ASP A 121 0.95 -4.16 9.49
N THR A 122 1.93 -3.82 8.66
CA THR A 122 2.03 -4.27 7.26
C THR A 122 2.17 -5.79 7.14
N TRP A 123 2.71 -6.46 8.16
CA TRP A 123 2.83 -7.92 8.20
C TRP A 123 1.48 -8.62 8.42
N ALA A 124 0.47 -7.87 8.87
CA ALA A 124 -0.90 -8.38 9.00
C ALA A 124 -1.71 -8.27 7.70
N LEU A 125 -1.15 -7.66 6.64
CA LEU A 125 -1.81 -7.57 5.36
C LEU A 125 -2.02 -8.97 4.76
N PRO A 126 -3.16 -9.20 4.07
CA PRO A 126 -3.38 -10.45 3.36
C PRO A 126 -2.28 -10.69 2.32
N LYS A 127 -1.86 -11.94 2.15
CA LYS A 127 -0.83 -12.32 1.18
C LYS A 127 -1.18 -11.82 -0.24
N GLY A 128 -0.22 -11.14 -0.87
CA GLY A 128 -0.33 -10.62 -2.24
C GLY A 128 -1.06 -9.28 -2.35
N VAL A 129 -1.38 -8.64 -1.22
CA VAL A 129 -1.83 -7.25 -1.19
C VAL A 129 -0.61 -6.34 -1.27
N ALA A 130 -0.63 -5.38 -2.19
CA ALA A 130 0.40 -4.39 -2.41
C ALA A 130 -0.22 -3.01 -2.64
N ILE A 131 0.60 -1.96 -2.62
CA ILE A 131 0.15 -0.59 -2.84
C ILE A 131 -0.03 -0.32 -4.33
N PHE A 132 -1.15 0.29 -4.67
CA PHE A 132 -1.47 0.82 -5.99
C PHE A 132 -2.04 2.22 -5.82
N TYR A 133 -2.11 2.99 -6.90
CA TYR A 133 -2.68 4.32 -6.87
C TYR A 133 -3.46 4.66 -8.14
N TYR A 134 -4.51 5.46 -7.97
CA TYR A 134 -5.12 6.21 -9.06
C TYR A 134 -4.53 7.61 -9.06
N THR A 135 -4.15 8.08 -10.24
CA THR A 135 -3.51 9.37 -10.47
C THR A 135 -4.31 10.20 -11.47
N PRO A 136 -4.21 11.54 -11.42
CA PRO A 136 -4.90 12.38 -12.37
C PRO A 136 -4.24 12.25 -13.76
N THR A 137 -5.06 12.14 -14.80
CA THR A 137 -4.59 12.18 -16.19
C THR A 137 -4.44 13.61 -16.66
N LYS A 138 -3.81 13.81 -17.82
CA LYS A 138 -3.72 15.13 -18.46
C LYS A 138 -5.11 15.74 -18.69
N GLU A 139 -6.08 14.93 -19.08
CA GLU A 139 -7.46 15.32 -19.35
C GLU A 139 -8.18 15.72 -18.06
N SER A 140 -8.10 14.91 -16.99
CA SER A 140 -8.74 15.24 -15.71
C SER A 140 -8.08 16.47 -15.07
N TRP A 141 -6.77 16.60 -15.20
CA TRP A 141 -6.01 17.77 -14.73
C TRP A 141 -6.48 19.07 -15.38
N ALA A 142 -6.78 19.06 -16.68
CA ALA A 142 -7.31 20.23 -17.40
C ALA A 142 -8.68 20.68 -16.86
N THR A 143 -9.40 19.80 -16.16
CA THR A 143 -10.67 20.09 -15.49
C THR A 143 -10.55 20.30 -13.97
N GLY A 144 -9.33 20.33 -13.43
CA GLY A 144 -9.06 20.64 -12.02
C GLY A 144 -8.81 19.44 -11.12
N ASP A 145 -8.73 18.22 -11.66
CA ASP A 145 -8.34 17.05 -10.88
C ASP A 145 -6.86 17.12 -10.49
N ARG A 146 -6.59 16.90 -9.21
CA ARG A 146 -5.26 16.90 -8.58
C ARG A 146 -5.11 15.73 -7.62
N ALA A 147 -6.13 14.86 -7.53
CA ALA A 147 -6.21 13.87 -6.48
C ALA A 147 -5.40 12.63 -6.84
N VAL A 148 -4.59 12.17 -5.89
CA VAL A 148 -3.99 10.84 -5.91
C VAL A 148 -4.72 10.02 -4.86
N THR A 149 -5.23 8.85 -5.25
CA THR A 149 -5.92 7.92 -4.36
C THR A 149 -5.05 6.68 -4.19
N CYS A 150 -4.54 6.48 -2.98
CA CYS A 150 -3.71 5.33 -2.63
C CYS A 150 -4.60 4.16 -2.19
N THR A 151 -4.25 2.96 -2.61
CA THR A 151 -5.04 1.76 -2.37
C THR A 151 -4.14 0.58 -2.01
N TYR A 152 -4.64 -0.32 -1.16
CA TYR A 152 -4.09 -1.66 -1.04
C TYR A 152 -4.90 -2.59 -1.93
N ASN A 153 -4.28 -3.16 -2.95
CA ASN A 153 -4.93 -4.10 -3.86
C ASN A 153 -4.20 -5.43 -3.94
N LYS A 154 -4.97 -6.46 -4.28
CA LYS A 154 -4.47 -7.79 -4.61
C LYS A 154 -4.58 -8.01 -6.12
N GLU A 155 -3.48 -8.34 -6.78
CA GLU A 155 -3.46 -8.58 -8.23
C GLU A 155 -4.31 -9.79 -8.65
N SER A 156 -4.40 -10.80 -7.78
CA SER A 156 -5.16 -12.03 -8.06
C SER A 156 -5.95 -12.55 -6.85
N GLY A 157 -7.21 -12.89 -7.10
CA GLY A 157 -8.15 -13.33 -6.06
C GLY A 157 -8.66 -12.17 -5.20
N THR A 158 -9.34 -12.49 -4.11
CA THR A 158 -9.96 -11.51 -3.20
C THR A 158 -9.50 -11.71 -1.76
N PHE A 159 -9.80 -10.73 -0.91
CA PHE A 159 -9.75 -10.83 0.55
C PHE A 159 -11.05 -10.27 1.15
N THR A 160 -11.24 -10.48 2.46
CA THR A 160 -12.39 -9.99 3.23
C THR A 160 -11.92 -9.31 4.51
N GLY A 161 -12.76 -8.44 5.05
CA GLY A 161 -12.44 -7.59 6.18
C GLY A 161 -11.79 -6.27 5.75
N SER A 162 -11.92 -5.25 6.60
CA SER A 162 -11.19 -3.99 6.45
C SER A 162 -9.73 -4.17 6.86
N LEU A 163 -8.82 -3.50 6.15
CA LEU A 163 -7.40 -3.36 6.50
C LEU A 163 -7.17 -2.26 7.54
N ASP A 164 -8.20 -1.46 7.85
CA ASP A 164 -8.14 -0.36 8.81
C ASP A 164 -7.73 -0.82 10.21
N ALA A 165 -6.69 -0.17 10.74
CA ALA A 165 -6.20 -0.37 12.09
C ALA A 165 -7.18 0.09 13.18
N ASP A 166 -8.02 1.10 12.90
CA ASP A 166 -9.01 1.60 13.85
C ASP A 166 -10.08 0.53 14.15
N ALA A 167 -10.33 -0.38 13.21
CA ALA A 167 -11.16 -1.56 13.42
C ALA A 167 -10.55 -2.55 14.45
N LYS A 168 -9.24 -2.45 14.75
CA LYS A 168 -8.51 -3.35 15.67
C LYS A 168 -7.95 -2.66 16.93
N SER A 169 -7.93 -1.32 17.01
CA SER A 169 -7.42 -0.52 18.15
C SER A 169 -6.16 -1.11 18.82
N PHE A 170 -4.97 -0.81 18.29
CA PHE A 170 -3.71 -1.25 18.89
C PHE A 170 -3.54 -0.76 20.33
N LYS A 171 -2.95 -1.60 21.18
CA LYS A 171 -2.49 -1.18 22.52
C LYS A 171 -1.35 -0.15 22.40
N PRO A 172 -1.14 0.72 23.41
CA PRO A 172 -0.08 1.74 23.35
C PRO A 172 1.32 1.19 23.03
N GLU A 173 1.67 0.03 23.59
CA GLU A 173 2.95 -0.65 23.32
C GLU A 173 3.07 -1.16 21.89
N GLN A 174 1.98 -1.65 21.30
CA GLN A 174 1.93 -2.11 19.91
C GLN A 174 2.10 -0.93 18.94
N SER A 175 1.36 0.16 19.16
CA SER A 175 1.50 1.38 18.35
C SER A 175 2.89 1.98 18.46
N THR A 176 3.48 1.98 19.65
CA THR A 176 4.86 2.48 19.88
C THR A 176 5.88 1.62 19.14
N PHE A 177 5.74 0.29 19.21
CA PHE A 177 6.59 -0.64 18.49
C PHE A 177 6.50 -0.44 16.97
N LEU A 178 5.28 -0.47 16.41
CA LEU A 178 5.04 -0.36 14.97
C LEU A 178 5.53 0.99 14.43
N LYS A 179 5.21 2.10 15.12
CA LYS A 179 5.68 3.43 14.71
C LYS A 179 7.20 3.50 14.59
N GLY A 180 7.93 2.97 15.58
CA GLY A 180 9.38 3.01 15.56
C GLY A 180 9.99 2.06 14.54
N SER A 181 9.44 0.84 14.40
CA SER A 181 9.87 -0.13 13.38
C SER A 181 9.66 0.40 11.97
N ASN A 182 8.49 0.97 11.68
CA ASN A 182 8.16 1.53 10.36
C ASN A 182 9.05 2.74 10.05
N ALA A 183 9.33 3.61 11.03
CA ALA A 183 10.24 4.73 10.83
C ALA A 183 11.69 4.31 10.48
N VAL A 184 12.16 3.16 11.00
CA VAL A 184 13.47 2.60 10.62
C VAL A 184 13.44 2.09 9.19
N TYR A 185 12.37 1.40 8.80
CA TYR A 185 12.16 0.93 7.42
C TYR A 185 12.09 2.11 6.44
N ASP A 186 11.25 3.11 6.73
CA ASP A 186 11.11 4.32 5.90
C ASP A 186 12.44 5.05 5.75
N ALA A 187 13.21 5.20 6.84
CA ALA A 187 14.52 5.85 6.79
C ALA A 187 15.53 5.09 5.91
N LEU A 188 15.43 3.76 5.85
CA LEU A 188 16.27 2.93 4.99
C LEU A 188 15.93 3.18 3.52
N TRP A 189 14.67 3.04 3.13
CA TRP A 189 14.28 3.07 1.72
C TRP A 189 14.19 4.49 1.13
N ALA A 190 13.71 5.47 1.90
CA ALA A 190 13.57 6.85 1.41
C ALA A 190 14.92 7.55 1.12
N ASN A 191 16.03 7.00 1.62
CA ASN A 191 17.36 7.58 1.46
C ASN A 191 18.31 6.70 0.64
N GLN A 192 17.81 5.64 -0.01
CA GLN A 192 18.67 4.76 -0.80
C GLN A 192 19.09 5.43 -2.11
N SER A 193 20.39 5.41 -2.41
CA SER A 193 20.91 5.84 -3.72
C SER A 193 20.67 4.75 -4.77
N ASP A 194 20.46 5.16 -6.02
CA ASP A 194 20.38 4.28 -7.18
C ASP A 194 21.77 3.91 -7.75
N LYS A 195 22.83 4.48 -7.18
CA LYS A 195 24.23 4.23 -7.54
C LYS A 195 24.92 3.39 -6.48
N ASP A 196 26.06 2.80 -6.84
CA ASP A 196 26.92 2.07 -5.90
C ASP A 196 27.59 3.01 -4.87
N VAL A 197 28.05 2.43 -3.75
CA VAL A 197 28.65 3.19 -2.63
C VAL A 197 29.88 3.98 -3.07
N GLU A 198 30.70 3.45 -3.98
CA GLU A 198 31.88 4.13 -4.51
C GLU A 198 31.52 5.38 -5.32
N GLU A 199 30.34 5.37 -5.95
CA GLU A 199 29.87 6.47 -6.79
C GLU A 199 29.12 7.54 -5.99
N ASP A 200 28.46 7.14 -4.88
CA ASP A 200 27.64 8.04 -4.07
C ASP A 200 27.72 7.79 -2.55
N LEU A 201 28.95 7.68 -2.03
CA LEU A 201 29.19 7.51 -0.59
C LEU A 201 28.49 8.58 0.27
N ALA A 202 28.28 9.79 -0.27
CA ALA A 202 27.60 10.86 0.43
C ALA A 202 26.13 10.52 0.70
N ALA A 203 25.39 10.00 -0.28
CA ALA A 203 24.01 9.58 -0.11
C ALA A 203 23.90 8.40 0.87
N TYR A 204 24.76 7.39 0.74
CA TYR A 204 24.79 6.25 1.66
C TYR A 204 25.08 6.65 3.11
N LYS A 205 25.98 7.62 3.33
CA LYS A 205 26.21 8.19 4.67
C LYS A 205 25.01 8.98 5.20
N ALA A 206 24.27 9.65 4.32
CA ALA A 206 23.03 10.32 4.68
C ALA A 206 21.93 9.33 5.08
N GLN A 207 21.74 8.24 4.32
CA GLN A 207 20.88 7.11 4.66
C GLN A 207 21.26 6.54 6.03
N ALA A 208 22.54 6.23 6.23
CA ALA A 208 23.01 5.65 7.48
C ALA A 208 22.73 6.56 8.69
N LYS A 209 22.86 7.88 8.51
CA LYS A 209 22.50 8.86 9.54
C LYS A 209 21.00 8.89 9.81
N ALA A 210 20.16 8.82 8.77
CA ALA A 210 18.71 8.78 8.92
C ALA A 210 18.26 7.51 9.66
N VAL A 211 18.75 6.34 9.26
CA VAL A 211 18.45 5.05 9.91
C VAL A 211 18.92 5.03 11.36
N SER A 212 20.14 5.51 11.64
CA SER A 212 20.61 5.65 13.02
C SER A 212 19.70 6.53 13.86
N SER A 213 19.19 7.63 13.30
CA SER A 213 18.33 8.56 14.04
C SER A 213 16.96 7.93 14.32
N ALA A 214 16.42 7.19 13.35
CA ALA A 214 15.19 6.41 13.52
C ALA A 214 15.35 5.29 14.56
N LEU A 215 16.49 4.59 14.56
CA LEU A 215 16.81 3.58 15.57
C LEU A 215 16.91 4.17 16.98
N ASP A 216 17.56 5.32 17.15
CA ASP A 216 17.61 6.00 18.44
C ASP A 216 16.20 6.36 18.95
N ALA A 217 15.33 6.86 18.07
CA ALA A 217 13.93 7.16 18.41
C ALA A 217 13.11 5.89 18.73
N HIS A 218 13.30 4.80 17.98
CA HIS A 218 12.65 3.53 18.25
C HIS A 218 13.10 2.94 19.60
N LEU A 219 14.40 2.95 19.87
CA LEU A 219 14.98 2.52 21.15
C LEU A 219 14.43 3.33 22.32
N GLU A 220 14.23 4.64 22.17
CA GLU A 220 13.59 5.48 23.17
C GLU A 220 12.16 5.01 23.46
N GLY A 221 11.36 4.79 22.40
CA GLY A 221 9.98 4.30 22.54
C GLY A 221 9.91 2.92 23.20
N LEU A 222 10.87 2.03 22.91
CA LEU A 222 10.92 0.69 23.51
C LEU A 222 11.32 0.70 25.00
N LYS A 223 11.89 1.78 25.56
CA LYS A 223 12.35 1.79 26.96
C LYS A 223 11.27 1.43 27.97
N GLY A 224 10.04 1.90 27.73
CA GLY A 224 8.89 1.68 28.59
C GLY A 224 8.11 0.39 28.32
N ILE A 225 8.53 -0.41 27.34
CA ILE A 225 7.85 -1.65 26.97
C ILE A 225 8.54 -2.82 27.69
N GLU A 226 7.78 -3.48 28.55
CA GLU A 226 8.21 -4.68 29.26
C GLU A 226 8.20 -5.92 28.34
N GLY A 227 8.97 -6.94 28.69
CA GLY A 227 9.07 -8.17 27.90
C GLY A 227 10.50 -8.66 27.75
N ALA A 228 10.68 -9.98 27.79
CA ALA A 228 12.00 -10.59 27.66
C ALA A 228 12.50 -10.51 26.21
N GLU A 229 11.62 -10.74 25.23
CA GLU A 229 11.97 -10.69 23.82
C GLU A 229 12.10 -9.24 23.33
N VAL A 230 11.25 -8.32 23.79
CA VAL A 230 11.42 -6.87 23.57
C VAL A 230 12.73 -6.37 24.18
N GLY A 231 13.11 -6.86 25.36
CA GLY A 231 14.41 -6.57 25.98
C GLY A 231 15.60 -7.00 25.13
N LYS A 232 15.57 -8.23 24.59
CA LYS A 232 16.62 -8.73 23.68
C LYS A 232 16.69 -7.91 22.39
N LEU A 233 15.54 -7.59 21.80
CA LEU A 233 15.47 -6.77 20.59
C LEU A 233 16.09 -5.38 20.83
N ARG A 234 15.80 -4.72 21.96
CA ARG A 234 16.43 -3.44 22.31
C ARG A 234 17.96 -3.51 22.32
N GLU A 235 18.53 -4.54 22.96
CA GLU A 235 19.99 -4.69 23.02
C GLU A 235 20.60 -4.95 21.63
N GLN A 236 19.90 -5.69 20.77
CA GLN A 236 20.31 -5.88 19.38
C GLN A 236 20.26 -4.57 18.58
N LEU A 237 19.12 -3.87 18.61
CA LEU A 237 18.93 -2.62 17.88
C LEU A 237 19.90 -1.54 18.35
N LYS A 238 20.28 -1.54 19.63
CA LYS A 238 21.32 -0.66 20.17
C LYS A 238 22.69 -0.91 19.54
N LYS A 239 23.05 -2.17 19.29
CA LYS A 239 24.28 -2.52 18.54
C LYS A 239 24.17 -2.07 17.09
N ALA A 240 23.06 -2.39 16.43
CA ALA A 240 22.80 -1.96 15.05
C ALA A 240 22.90 -0.43 14.89
N ALA A 241 22.30 0.33 15.81
CA ALA A 241 22.39 1.79 15.84
C ALA A 241 23.86 2.28 15.93
N GLY A 242 24.70 1.61 16.73
CA GLY A 242 26.13 1.90 16.78
C GLY A 242 26.84 1.69 15.45
N HIS A 243 26.51 0.61 14.74
CA HIS A 243 27.04 0.32 13.40
C HIS A 243 26.55 1.32 12.35
N TRP A 244 25.26 1.69 12.36
CA TRP A 244 24.72 2.74 11.50
C TRP A 244 25.38 4.11 11.75
N LYS A 245 25.70 4.46 13.01
CA LYS A 245 26.49 5.67 13.34
C LYS A 245 27.90 5.59 12.78
N ALA A 246 28.55 4.43 12.84
CA ALA A 246 29.87 4.24 12.27
C ALA A 246 29.84 4.39 10.74
N ALA A 247 28.86 3.78 10.07
CA ALA A 247 28.67 3.90 8.62
C ALA A 247 28.43 5.37 8.20
N ALA A 248 27.58 6.10 8.93
CA ALA A 248 27.34 7.53 8.68
C ALA A 248 28.60 8.40 8.78
N ASN A 249 29.60 7.98 9.55
CA ASN A 249 30.86 8.69 9.78
C ASN A 249 32.06 8.04 9.07
N ALA A 250 31.84 7.06 8.19
CA ALA A 250 32.90 6.37 7.47
C ALA A 250 33.78 7.34 6.67
N ALA A 251 35.09 7.08 6.66
CA ALA A 251 36.07 7.91 5.96
C ALA A 251 36.04 7.69 4.44
N ASP A 252 35.77 6.46 4.03
CA ASP A 252 35.76 5.97 2.65
C ASP A 252 34.75 4.81 2.50
N ALA A 253 34.63 4.26 1.29
CA ALA A 253 33.71 3.17 0.97
C ALA A 253 34.05 1.88 1.74
N ASP A 254 35.33 1.53 1.89
CA ASP A 254 35.76 0.33 2.64
C ASP A 254 35.32 0.41 4.11
N ALA A 255 35.57 1.55 4.76
CA ALA A 255 35.11 1.79 6.13
C ALA A 255 33.58 1.82 6.23
N PHE A 256 32.88 2.26 5.17
CA PHE A 256 31.44 2.23 5.11
C PHE A 256 30.92 0.79 5.10
N TYR A 257 31.40 -0.07 4.20
CA TYR A 257 30.97 -1.47 4.13
C TYR A 257 31.21 -2.24 5.42
N ILE A 258 32.40 -2.08 6.03
CA ILE A 258 32.72 -2.71 7.33
C ILE A 258 31.70 -2.35 8.41
N ALA A 259 31.21 -1.11 8.41
CA ALA A 259 30.21 -0.65 9.35
C ALA A 259 28.77 -1.00 8.92
N TYR A 260 28.47 -0.97 7.63
CA TYR A 260 27.14 -1.16 7.06
C TYR A 260 26.66 -2.60 7.19
N ASP A 261 27.50 -3.60 6.89
CA ASP A 261 27.10 -5.02 6.93
C ASP A 261 26.49 -5.45 8.28
N PRO A 262 27.14 -5.22 9.44
CA PRO A 262 26.53 -5.51 10.73
C PRO A 262 25.39 -4.56 11.10
N ALA A 263 25.34 -3.36 10.52
CA ALA A 263 24.23 -2.42 10.71
C ALA A 263 22.94 -2.93 10.04
N PHE A 264 23.06 -3.32 8.78
CA PHE A 264 21.98 -3.83 7.93
C PHE A 264 21.48 -5.19 8.42
N THR A 265 22.40 -6.12 8.72
CA THR A 265 22.05 -7.39 9.36
C THR A 265 21.39 -7.18 10.72
N GLY A 266 21.79 -6.14 11.46
CA GLY A 266 21.25 -5.82 12.78
C GLY A 266 19.77 -5.42 12.79
N ILE A 267 19.23 -4.97 11.66
CA ILE A 267 17.84 -4.57 11.47
C ILE A 267 17.01 -5.58 10.66
N ASP A 268 17.56 -6.77 10.39
CA ASP A 268 16.86 -7.87 9.74
C ASP A 268 15.47 -8.11 10.37
N PRO A 269 14.39 -8.08 9.56
CA PRO A 269 13.02 -8.19 10.05
C PRO A 269 12.78 -9.49 10.84
N SER A 270 13.43 -10.59 10.48
CA SER A 270 13.30 -11.89 11.16
C SER A 270 13.70 -11.81 12.65
N LYS A 271 14.60 -10.88 13.00
CA LYS A 271 15.05 -10.67 14.38
C LYS A 271 14.00 -9.99 15.26
N THR A 272 12.95 -9.41 14.66
CA THR A 272 11.85 -8.77 15.40
C THR A 272 10.72 -9.74 15.75
N VAL A 273 10.65 -10.90 15.09
CA VAL A 273 9.53 -11.86 15.19
C VAL A 273 9.21 -12.26 16.63
N ALA A 274 10.23 -12.50 17.46
CA ALA A 274 10.03 -12.90 18.86
C ALA A 274 9.38 -11.77 19.69
N ALA A 275 9.83 -10.53 19.52
CA ALA A 275 9.24 -9.36 20.18
C ALA A 275 7.82 -9.08 19.66
N ARG A 276 7.60 -9.21 18.34
CA ARG A 276 6.26 -9.07 17.73
C ARG A 276 5.29 -10.10 18.28
N LYS A 277 5.73 -11.35 18.45
CA LYS A 277 4.94 -12.41 19.10
C LYS A 277 4.60 -12.06 20.55
N GLU A 278 5.58 -11.58 21.33
CA GLU A 278 5.38 -11.14 22.72
C GLU A 278 4.37 -9.99 22.82
N LEU A 279 4.37 -9.08 21.84
CA LEU A 279 3.43 -7.96 21.74
C LEU A 279 2.08 -8.31 21.09
N GLY A 280 1.90 -9.54 20.61
CA GLY A 280 0.67 -9.96 19.92
C GLY A 280 0.45 -9.30 18.56
N LEU A 281 1.53 -8.95 17.85
CA LEU A 281 1.52 -8.42 16.48
C LEU A 281 1.65 -9.56 15.46
N ALA A 282 1.42 -9.27 14.17
CA ALA A 282 1.69 -10.24 13.11
C ALA A 282 3.16 -10.67 13.10
N THR A 283 3.42 -11.95 12.83
CA THR A 283 4.75 -12.57 12.97
C THR A 283 5.31 -13.17 11.67
N THR A 284 4.52 -13.13 10.60
CA THR A 284 4.96 -13.57 9.27
C THR A 284 5.72 -12.44 8.61
N VAL A 285 7.02 -12.63 8.38
CA VAL A 285 7.83 -11.70 7.60
C VAL A 285 7.29 -11.68 6.15
N PRO A 286 6.99 -10.51 5.58
CA PRO A 286 6.64 -10.37 4.17
C PRO A 286 7.73 -10.96 3.26
N ALA A 287 7.34 -11.52 2.11
CA ALA A 287 8.27 -12.27 1.26
C ALA A 287 9.31 -11.35 0.60
N ASP A 288 8.88 -10.17 0.17
CA ASP A 288 9.71 -9.07 -0.32
C ASP A 288 10.73 -8.61 0.72
N GLU A 289 10.30 -8.43 1.98
CA GLU A 289 11.22 -8.16 3.08
C GLU A 289 12.19 -9.32 3.32
N ALA A 290 11.74 -10.58 3.24
CA ALA A 290 12.61 -11.73 3.46
C ALA A 290 13.67 -11.89 2.37
N GLU A 291 13.34 -11.57 1.11
CA GLU A 291 14.25 -11.65 -0.03
C GLU A 291 15.40 -10.66 0.07
N VAL A 292 15.13 -9.42 0.51
CA VAL A 292 16.14 -8.36 0.66
C VAL A 292 17.25 -8.74 1.64
N TRP A 293 16.93 -9.45 2.72
CA TRP A 293 17.91 -9.87 3.75
C TRP A 293 18.46 -11.28 3.56
N ALA A 294 17.97 -12.03 2.55
CA ALA A 294 18.49 -13.35 2.21
C ALA A 294 19.62 -13.31 1.15
N ALA A 295 19.80 -12.15 0.49
CA ALA A 295 20.85 -11.88 -0.50
C ALA A 295 22.19 -11.54 0.16
#